data_AF-A0A0B4EI76-F1
#
_entry.id   AF-A0A0B4EI76-F1
#
_cell.length_a   1.000
_cell.length_b   1.000
_cell.length_c   1.000
_cell.angle_alpha   90.00
_cell.angle_beta   90.00
_cell.angle_gamma   90.00
#
_symmetry.space_group_name_H-M   'P 1'
#
loop_
_entity.id
_entity.type
_entity.pdbx_description
1 polymer ?
#
loop_
_entity_poly.entity_id
_entity_poly.type
_entity_poly.pdbx_seq_one_letter_code
_entity_poly.pdbx_strand_id
1 'polypeptide(L)'
;MPDIAPRDTPKQWLMAIVIWAFLGVWIYFFSFSLYASGCRKFSHPAEERLRKCENSLRFTGFLLTDHQRATNLINQGIAQADLGKDAKAIVLFFEAIPLLTGANSSNFRPPQRQLEILERKMKDLAIPPRAHELFRTAFDEWAKSRS
;
A
#
# COMPACT_ATOMS: atom_id res chain seq x y z
N MET A 1 -27.70 -15.68 -54.03
CA MET A 1 -27.90 -16.73 -53.01
C MET A 1 -27.70 -16.07 -51.66
N PRO A 2 -28.71 -16.04 -50.77
CA PRO A 2 -28.57 -15.43 -49.45
C PRO A 2 -27.67 -16.32 -48.59
N ASP A 3 -26.61 -15.73 -48.06
CA ASP A 3 -25.65 -16.39 -47.17
C ASP A 3 -26.36 -16.63 -45.83
N ILE A 4 -26.69 -17.90 -45.54
CA ILE A 4 -27.35 -18.27 -44.29
C ILE A 4 -26.25 -18.30 -43.23
N ALA A 5 -26.07 -17.16 -42.55
CA ALA A 5 -25.22 -17.08 -41.37
C ALA A 5 -25.57 -18.22 -40.40
N PRO A 6 -24.59 -19.04 -39.96
CA PRO A 6 -24.87 -20.18 -39.11
C PRO A 6 -25.52 -19.70 -37.80
N ARG A 7 -26.71 -20.22 -37.51
CA ARG A 7 -27.48 -19.93 -36.30
C ARG A 7 -26.61 -20.15 -35.07
N ASP A 8 -26.26 -19.06 -34.38
CA ASP A 8 -25.46 -19.09 -33.15
C ASP A 8 -26.07 -20.10 -32.17
N THR A 9 -25.35 -21.20 -31.92
CA THR A 9 -25.86 -22.20 -31.00
C THR A 9 -25.74 -21.67 -29.57
N PRO A 10 -26.70 -21.96 -28.67
CA PRO A 10 -26.65 -21.48 -27.27
C PRO A 10 -25.37 -21.94 -26.55
N LYS A 11 -24.77 -23.05 -27.01
CA LYS A 11 -23.46 -23.54 -26.55
C LYS A 11 -22.30 -22.60 -26.92
N GLN A 12 -22.32 -21.98 -28.11
CA GLN A 12 -21.32 -21.00 -28.54
C GLN A 12 -21.44 -19.70 -27.73
N TRP A 13 -22.66 -19.24 -27.44
CA TRP A 13 -22.89 -18.09 -26.56
C TRP A 13 -22.42 -18.34 -25.13
N LEU A 14 -22.67 -19.54 -24.58
CA LEU A 14 -22.17 -19.92 -23.25
C LEU A 14 -20.64 -19.93 -23.22
N MET A 15 -19.99 -20.50 -24.24
CA MET A 15 -18.52 -20.47 -24.36
C MET A 15 -17.99 -19.04 -24.46
N ALA A 16 -18.63 -18.16 -25.24
CA ALA A 16 -18.26 -16.76 -25.33
C ALA A 16 -18.36 -16.06 -23.96
N ILE A 17 -19.45 -16.26 -23.22
CA ILE A 17 -19.63 -15.69 -21.88
C ILE A 17 -18.54 -16.17 -20.92
N VAL A 18 -18.21 -17.47 -20.94
CA VAL A 18 -17.15 -18.03 -20.08
C VAL A 18 -15.78 -17.44 -20.44
N ILE A 19 -15.47 -17.31 -21.74
CA ILE A 19 -14.24 -16.69 -22.21
C ILE A 19 -14.16 -15.22 -21.76
N TRP A 20 -15.24 -14.46 -21.91
CA TRP A 20 -15.30 -13.05 -21.47
C TRP A 20 -15.20 -12.92 -19.95
N ALA A 21 -15.84 -13.79 -19.18
CA ALA A 21 -15.73 -13.82 -17.73
C ALA A 21 -14.29 -14.14 -17.29
N PHE A 22 -13.66 -15.13 -17.93
CA PHE A 22 -12.28 -15.50 -17.66
C PHE A 22 -11.30 -14.38 -18.02
N LEU A 23 -11.48 -13.72 -19.17
CA LEU A 23 -10.69 -12.55 -19.57
C LEU A 23 -10.87 -11.39 -18.58
N GLY A 24 -12.10 -11.13 -18.14
CA GLY A 24 -12.39 -10.11 -17.13
C GLY A 24 -11.69 -10.40 -15.80
N VAL A 25 -11.78 -11.63 -15.31
CA VAL A 25 -11.10 -12.06 -14.07
C VAL A 25 -9.57 -12.01 -14.24
N TRP A 26 -9.03 -12.42 -15.39
CA TRP A 26 -7.60 -12.36 -15.66
C TRP A 26 -7.10 -10.92 -15.68
N ILE A 27 -7.73 -10.04 -16.45
CA ILE A 27 -7.35 -8.61 -16.53
C ILE A 27 -7.45 -7.97 -15.14
N TYR A 28 -8.48 -8.29 -14.36
CA TYR A 28 -8.63 -7.83 -12.99
C TYR A 28 -7.47 -8.30 -12.09
N PHE A 29 -7.13 -9.59 -12.11
CA PHE A 29 -6.05 -10.15 -11.30
C PHE A 29 -4.66 -9.60 -11.69
N PHE A 30 -4.42 -9.40 -12.98
CA PHE A 30 -3.16 -8.85 -13.49
C PHE A 30 -3.02 -7.36 -13.16
N SER A 31 -4.11 -6.61 -13.30
CA SER A 31 -4.16 -5.20 -12.87
C SER A 31 -3.97 -5.08 -11.36
N PHE A 32 -4.62 -5.94 -10.57
CA PHE A 32 -4.45 -5.99 -9.12
C PHE A 32 -2.99 -6.27 -8.73
N SER A 33 -2.34 -7.22 -9.39
CA SER A 33 -0.92 -7.52 -9.15
C SER A 33 0.00 -6.34 -9.44
N LEU A 34 -0.29 -5.55 -10.49
CA LEU A 34 0.45 -4.32 -10.80
C LEU A 34 0.22 -3.23 -9.75
N TYR A 35 -1.04 -2.99 -9.35
CA TYR A 35 -1.38 -1.94 -8.39
C TYR A 35 -1.01 -2.25 -6.94
N ALA A 36 -1.05 -3.53 -6.52
CA ALA A 36 -0.58 -3.97 -5.21
C ALA A 36 0.92 -3.69 -4.99
N SER A 37 1.69 -3.49 -6.07
CA SER A 37 3.12 -3.17 -6.03
C SER A 37 3.45 -1.68 -6.21
N GLY A 38 2.44 -0.83 -6.41
CA GLY A 38 2.63 0.55 -6.91
C GLY A 38 3.37 1.50 -5.96
N CYS A 39 3.28 1.27 -4.65
CA CYS A 39 4.06 2.01 -3.66
C CYS A 39 5.43 1.34 -3.46
N ARG A 40 6.16 1.14 -4.56
CA ARG A 40 7.53 0.60 -4.55
C ARG A 40 8.52 1.69 -4.16
N LYS A 41 9.44 1.29 -3.29
CA LYS A 41 10.67 1.99 -2.92
C LYS A 41 11.32 2.65 -4.15
N PHE A 42 11.44 3.98 -4.11
CA PHE A 42 12.36 4.80 -4.92
C PHE A 42 11.95 5.38 -6.29
N SER A 43 10.68 5.65 -6.60
CA SER A 43 10.36 6.46 -7.81
C SER A 43 10.80 7.91 -7.60
N HIS A 44 11.95 8.38 -8.09
CA HIS A 44 12.23 9.83 -8.10
C HIS A 44 11.48 10.47 -9.27
N PRO A 45 10.81 11.62 -9.10
CA PRO A 45 10.80 12.53 -7.94
C PRO A 45 9.80 12.15 -6.82
N ALA A 46 9.98 12.70 -5.61
CA ALA A 46 9.16 12.41 -4.42
C ALA A 46 7.66 12.66 -4.61
N GLU A 47 7.28 13.63 -5.44
CA GLU A 47 5.88 13.90 -5.81
C GLU A 47 5.25 12.72 -6.57
N GLU A 48 6.02 12.07 -7.45
CA GLU A 48 5.54 10.92 -8.18
C GLU A 48 5.33 9.71 -7.26
N ARG A 49 6.16 9.57 -6.20
CA ARG A 49 5.96 8.55 -5.15
C ARG A 49 4.64 8.77 -4.45
N LEU A 50 4.38 9.99 -4.00
CA LEU A 50 3.12 10.33 -3.32
C LEU A 50 1.93 10.00 -4.20
N ARG A 51 1.96 10.43 -5.47
CA ARG A 51 0.89 10.15 -6.42
C ARG A 51 0.65 8.65 -6.62
N LYS A 52 1.71 7.84 -6.74
CA LYS A 52 1.59 6.37 -6.88
C LYS A 52 1.03 5.72 -5.62
N CYS A 53 1.50 6.12 -4.44
CA CYS A 53 1.03 5.56 -3.17
C CYS A 53 -0.43 5.96 -2.90
N GLU A 54 -0.81 7.22 -3.18
CA GLU A 54 -2.20 7.71 -3.07
C GLU A 54 -3.14 7.00 -4.04
N ASN A 55 -2.74 6.84 -5.30
CA ASN A 55 -3.53 6.09 -6.27
C ASN A 55 -3.72 4.63 -5.85
N SER A 56 -2.69 3.98 -5.29
CA SER A 56 -2.85 2.61 -4.77
C SER A 56 -3.84 2.56 -3.61
N LEU A 57 -3.83 3.55 -2.71
CA LEU A 57 -4.80 3.63 -1.62
C LEU A 57 -6.22 3.88 -2.13
N ARG A 58 -6.37 4.64 -3.21
CA ARG A 58 -7.68 4.89 -3.84
C ARG A 58 -8.27 3.66 -4.52
N PHE A 59 -7.43 2.87 -5.22
CA PHE A 59 -7.91 1.74 -6.02
C PHE A 59 -7.93 0.42 -5.26
N THR A 60 -6.93 0.18 -4.39
CA THR A 60 -6.79 -1.08 -3.63
C THR A 60 -6.88 -0.88 -2.11
N GLY A 61 -7.26 0.33 -1.68
CA GLY A 61 -7.49 0.75 -0.29
C GLY A 61 -8.17 -0.28 0.61
N PHE A 62 -9.27 -0.85 0.09
CA PHE A 62 -10.14 -1.78 0.82
C PHE A 62 -9.61 -3.22 0.85
N LEU A 63 -8.63 -3.56 0.01
CA LEU A 63 -8.04 -4.89 -0.10
C LEU A 63 -6.67 -4.99 0.59
N LEU A 64 -6.12 -3.87 1.07
CA LEU A 64 -4.84 -3.85 1.77
C LEU A 64 -5.00 -4.49 3.14
N THR A 65 -4.14 -5.46 3.43
CA THR A 65 -3.91 -5.92 4.81
C THR A 65 -3.37 -4.77 5.66
N ASP A 66 -3.54 -4.81 6.98
CA ASP A 66 -2.99 -3.79 7.90
C ASP A 66 -1.51 -3.56 7.68
N HIS A 67 -0.74 -4.63 7.45
CA HIS A 67 0.67 -4.54 7.12
C HIS A 67 0.91 -3.77 5.81
N GLN A 68 0.15 -4.05 4.74
CA GLN A 68 0.33 -3.35 3.47
C GLN A 68 -0.11 -1.89 3.55
N ARG A 69 -1.20 -1.61 4.28
CA ARG A 69 -1.66 -0.24 4.56
C ARG A 69 -0.60 0.55 5.31
N ALA A 70 -0.01 -0.02 6.35
CA ALA A 70 1.04 0.63 7.11
C ALA A 70 2.32 0.87 6.28
N THR A 71 2.68 -0.09 5.41
CA THR A 71 3.81 0.07 4.49
C THR A 71 3.56 1.22 3.52
N ASN A 72 2.33 1.39 3.04
CA ASN A 72 1.95 2.52 2.20
C ASN A 72 2.09 3.85 2.95
N LEU A 73 1.53 3.95 4.15
CA LEU A 73 1.61 5.15 5.00
C LEU A 73 3.06 5.55 5.29
N ILE A 74 3.94 4.59 5.60
CA ILE A 74 5.38 4.85 5.79
C ILE A 74 6.01 5.42 4.52
N ASN A 75 5.72 4.84 3.36
CA ASN A 75 6.28 5.33 2.10
C ASN A 75 5.75 6.73 1.74
N GLN A 76 4.50 7.04 2.05
CA GLN A 76 3.97 8.40 1.94
C GLN A 76 4.68 9.36 2.92
N GLY A 77 4.90 8.95 4.17
CA GLY A 77 5.61 9.73 5.18
C GLY A 77 7.05 10.04 4.75
N ILE A 78 7.77 9.05 4.21
CA ILE A 78 9.10 9.24 3.63
C ILE A 78 9.06 10.24 2.47
N ALA A 79 8.08 10.12 1.57
CA ALA A 79 7.96 11.04 0.44
C ALA A 79 7.57 12.47 0.88
N GLN A 80 6.79 12.65 1.95
CA GLN A 80 6.52 13.96 2.54
C GLN A 80 7.79 14.55 3.18
N ALA A 81 8.60 13.74 3.85
CA ALA A 81 9.88 14.15 4.42
C ALA A 81 10.89 14.56 3.33
N ASP A 82 10.94 13.83 2.21
CA ASP A 82 11.72 14.20 1.01
C ASP A 82 11.29 15.57 0.46
N LEU A 83 10.01 15.93 0.56
CA LEU A 83 9.45 17.23 0.17
C LEU A 83 9.58 18.31 1.27
N GLY A 84 10.21 18.00 2.41
CA GLY A 84 10.37 18.92 3.55
C GLY A 84 9.08 19.18 4.34
N LYS A 85 8.04 18.36 4.15
CA LYS A 85 6.73 18.48 4.83
C LYS A 85 6.70 17.61 6.09
N ASP A 86 7.59 17.92 7.03
CA ASP A 86 7.86 17.11 8.23
C ASP A 86 6.61 16.84 9.08
N ALA A 87 5.77 17.85 9.32
CA ALA A 87 4.54 17.69 10.10
C ALA A 87 3.59 16.65 9.48
N LYS A 88 3.49 16.61 8.14
CA LYS A 88 2.66 15.61 7.44
C LYS A 88 3.30 14.22 7.51
N ALA A 89 4.63 14.15 7.43
CA ALA A 89 5.36 12.91 7.57
C ALA A 89 5.14 12.27 8.95
N ILE A 90 5.23 13.07 10.02
CA ILE A 90 5.00 12.62 11.40
C ILE A 90 3.60 12.02 11.56
N VAL A 91 2.56 12.71 11.08
CA VAL A 91 1.17 12.21 11.15
C VAL A 91 1.03 10.86 10.44
N LEU A 92 1.59 10.72 9.23
CA LEU A 92 1.55 9.46 8.48
C LEU A 92 2.29 8.32 9.20
N PHE A 93 3.42 8.62 9.83
CA PHE A 93 4.13 7.64 10.66
C PHE A 93 3.34 7.25 11.90
N PHE A 94 2.71 8.22 12.57
CA PHE A 94 1.88 8.00 13.75
C PHE A 94 0.70 7.06 13.45
N GLU A 95 0.06 7.19 12.28
CA GLU A 95 -1.00 6.29 11.82
C GLU A 95 -0.50 4.91 11.41
N ALA A 96 0.73 4.81 10.88
CA ALA A 96 1.30 3.53 10.44
C ALA A 96 1.70 2.61 11.60
N ILE A 97 2.18 3.19 12.71
CA ILE A 97 2.69 2.45 13.87
C ILE A 97 1.67 1.45 14.45
N PRO A 98 0.42 1.84 14.79
CA PRO A 98 -0.55 0.89 15.36
C PRO A 98 -0.91 -0.25 14.40
N LEU A 99 -0.92 0.02 13.08
CA LEU A 99 -1.22 -0.98 12.05
C LEU A 99 -0.09 -2.02 11.89
N LEU A 100 1.17 -1.62 12.08
CA LEU A 100 2.31 -2.55 12.06
C LEU A 100 2.44 -3.37 13.32
N THR A 101 2.09 -2.74 14.44
CA THR A 101 2.24 -3.33 15.75
C THR A 101 1.02 -4.16 16.16
N GLY A 102 -0.11 -4.01 15.46
CA GLY A 102 -1.38 -4.63 15.86
C GLY A 102 -1.94 -4.00 17.15
N ALA A 103 -1.47 -2.81 17.50
CA ALA A 103 -1.74 -2.12 18.76
C ALA A 103 -3.09 -1.40 18.81
N ASN A 104 -4.15 -2.02 18.30
CA ASN A 104 -5.51 -1.48 18.43
C ASN A 104 -6.05 -1.59 19.87
N SER A 105 -5.36 -2.28 20.78
CA SER A 105 -5.76 -2.42 22.19
C SER A 105 -5.01 -1.45 23.11
N SER A 106 -5.71 -0.98 24.16
CA SER A 106 -5.24 -0.01 25.15
C SER A 106 -4.11 -0.51 26.06
N ASN A 107 -3.76 -1.81 26.04
CA ASN A 107 -2.74 -2.42 26.89
C ASN A 107 -1.54 -2.96 26.09
N PHE A 108 -1.20 -2.30 24.98
CA PHE A 108 -0.21 -2.82 24.06
C PHE A 108 1.22 -2.44 24.47
N ARG A 109 2.03 -3.43 24.87
CA ARG A 109 3.50 -3.34 24.78
C ARG A 109 3.93 -3.80 23.38
N PRO A 110 4.70 -2.99 22.62
CA PRO A 110 5.27 -3.48 21.37
C PRO A 110 6.14 -4.70 21.67
N PRO A 111 5.87 -5.86 21.06
CA PRO A 111 6.83 -6.95 21.10
C PRO A 111 8.09 -6.43 20.44
N GLN A 112 9.21 -6.39 21.17
CA GLN A 112 10.50 -5.84 20.70
C GLN A 112 10.86 -6.29 19.27
N ARG A 113 10.48 -7.52 18.90
CA ARG A 113 10.62 -8.08 17.56
C ARG A 113 9.93 -7.26 16.45
N GLN A 114 8.72 -6.74 16.65
CA GLN A 114 8.06 -5.89 15.64
C GLN A 114 8.74 -4.54 15.51
N LEU A 115 9.28 -4.02 16.62
CA LEU A 115 10.08 -2.80 16.63
C LEU A 115 11.37 -2.96 15.83
N GLU A 116 12.09 -4.06 16.06
CA GLU A 116 13.32 -4.40 15.33
C GLU A 116 13.05 -4.60 13.83
N ILE A 117 11.92 -5.22 13.47
CA ILE A 117 11.52 -5.38 12.06
C ILE A 117 11.25 -4.01 11.43
N LEU A 118 10.60 -3.11 12.16
CA LEU A 118 10.26 -1.78 11.70
C LEU A 118 11.49 -0.89 11.57
N GLU A 119 12.36 -0.87 12.59
CA GLU A 119 13.66 -0.21 12.53
C GLU A 119 14.52 -0.77 11.41
N ARG A 120 14.56 -2.10 11.22
CA ARG A 120 15.32 -2.70 10.11
C ARG A 120 14.81 -2.25 8.75
N LYS A 121 13.48 -2.11 8.58
CA LYS A 121 12.88 -1.57 7.36
C LYS A 121 13.21 -0.08 7.17
N MET A 122 13.27 0.69 8.25
CA MET A 122 13.57 2.14 8.23
C MET A 122 15.06 2.45 8.11
N LYS A 123 15.93 1.53 8.54
CA LYS A 123 17.41 1.64 8.46
C LYS A 123 17.96 1.24 7.09
N ASP A 124 17.08 0.81 6.19
CA ASP A 124 17.45 0.40 4.86
C ASP A 124 17.99 1.62 4.07
N LEU A 125 19.22 1.51 3.55
CA LEU A 125 20.16 2.60 3.15
C LEU A 125 19.65 3.66 2.17
N ALA A 126 18.46 3.48 1.61
CA ALA A 126 17.89 4.39 0.64
C ALA A 126 16.75 5.25 1.21
N ILE A 127 16.49 5.17 2.53
CA ILE A 127 15.63 6.11 3.25
C ILE A 127 16.47 7.32 3.66
N PRO A 128 16.00 8.56 3.38
CA PRO A 128 16.70 9.77 3.79
C PRO A 128 16.84 9.81 5.33
N PRO A 129 18.00 10.23 5.87
CA PRO A 129 18.25 10.24 7.32
C PRO A 129 17.22 11.09 8.07
N ARG A 130 16.72 12.16 7.45
CA ARG A 130 15.65 13.01 7.99
C ARG A 130 14.33 12.25 8.21
N ALA A 131 13.91 11.39 7.28
CA ALA A 131 12.68 10.62 7.47
C ALA A 131 12.80 9.62 8.62
N HIS A 132 13.99 9.07 8.82
CA HIS A 132 14.28 8.17 9.93
C HIS A 132 14.20 8.90 11.29
N GLU A 133 14.73 10.11 11.40
CA GLU A 133 14.60 10.94 12.61
C GLU A 133 13.14 11.32 12.91
N LEU A 134 12.39 11.74 11.89
CA LEU A 134 10.97 12.05 12.03
C LEU A 134 10.16 10.83 12.45
N PHE A 135 10.47 9.66 11.89
CA PHE A 135 9.83 8.41 12.27
C PHE A 135 10.10 8.04 13.73
N ARG A 136 11.36 8.17 14.20
CA ARG A 136 11.69 7.94 15.61
C ARG A 136 10.95 8.89 16.54
N THR A 137 10.87 10.17 16.17
CA THR A 137 10.14 11.17 16.94
C THR A 137 8.65 10.80 17.05
N ALA A 138 8.02 10.47 15.92
CA ALA A 138 6.63 10.02 15.88
C ALA A 138 6.40 8.75 16.74
N PHE A 139 7.38 7.84 16.74
CA PHE A 139 7.33 6.63 17.55
C PHE A 139 7.42 6.90 19.04
N ASP A 140 8.37 7.76 19.47
CA ASP A 140 8.53 8.12 20.88
C ASP A 140 7.30 8.86 21.43
N GLU A 141 6.72 9.76 20.63
CA GLU A 141 5.47 10.45 20.96
C GLU A 141 4.29 9.46 21.06
N TRP A 142 4.18 8.55 20.10
CA TRP A 142 3.16 7.51 20.13
C TRP A 142 3.31 6.60 21.37
N ALA A 143 4.53 6.18 21.69
CA ALA A 143 4.81 5.36 22.86
C ALA A 143 4.45 6.08 24.17
N LYS A 144 4.80 7.37 24.30
CA LYS A 144 4.40 8.20 25.45
C LYS A 144 2.88 8.37 25.57
N SER A 145 2.17 8.46 24.45
CA SER A 145 0.70 8.58 24.46
C SER A 145 -0.02 7.32 24.95
N ARG A 146 0.70 6.18 24.99
CA ARG A 146 0.18 4.85 25.33
C ARG A 146 0.72 4.31 26.66
N SER A 147 1.69 4.98 27.29
CA SER A 147 2.23 4.65 28.62
C SER A 147 1.42 5.31 29.72
#